data_AF-A0A967AK22-F1
#
_entry.id   AF-A0A967AK22-F1
#
_cell.length_a   1.000
_cell.length_b   1.000
_cell.length_c   1.000
_cell.angle_alpha   90.00
_cell.angle_beta   90.00
_cell.angle_gamma   90.00
#
_symmetry.space_group_name_H-M   'P 1'
#
loop_
_entity.id
_entity.type
_entity.pdbx_description
1 polymer ?
#
loop_
_entity_poly.entity_id
_entity_poly.type
_entity_poly.pdbx_seq_one_letter_code
_entity_poly.pdbx_strand_id
1 'polypeptide(L)'
;ANVQAFEQTIYAFFEDEETGCTQIFDLDLFTRNTPQTESPEPLTLCDDNETGVRTFDLSLVEDEVLQNVENTDELIIEYYNNLQGAEEQNPGNLINNPEEYESQSDNQIVYIRITDP
;
A
#
# COMPACT_ATOMS: atom_id res chain seq x y z
N ALA A 1 -3.39 -12.55 22.88
CA ALA A 1 -2.64 -11.54 22.10
C ALA A 1 -1.80 -12.29 21.09
N ASN A 2 -1.67 -11.76 19.86
CA ASN A 2 -0.78 -12.35 18.88
C ASN A 2 0.67 -12.17 19.36
N VAL A 3 1.43 -13.25 19.50
CA VAL A 3 2.83 -13.25 19.96
C VAL A 3 3.77 -13.95 18.99
N GLN A 4 3.25 -14.51 17.89
CA GLN A 4 4.04 -15.19 16.87
C GLN A 4 3.83 -14.50 15.52
N ALA A 5 4.93 -14.21 14.83
CA ALA A 5 4.86 -13.55 13.54
C ALA A 5 4.23 -14.48 12.49
N PHE A 6 3.44 -13.89 11.60
CA PHE A 6 2.80 -14.51 10.43
C PHE A 6 1.68 -15.50 10.72
N GLU A 7 1.91 -16.47 11.60
CA GLU A 7 0.93 -17.50 11.93
C GLU A 7 0.98 -17.82 13.43
N GLN A 8 -0.20 -17.79 14.06
CA GLN A 8 -0.37 -18.26 15.42
C GLN A 8 -1.70 -19.00 15.57
N THR A 9 -1.64 -20.25 16.02
CA THR A 9 -2.83 -20.94 16.53
C THR A 9 -3.11 -20.47 17.96
N ILE A 10 -4.31 -19.96 18.21
CA ILE A 10 -4.82 -19.68 19.56
C ILE A 10 -5.89 -20.71 19.94
N TYR A 11 -5.94 -21.05 21.23
CA TYR A 11 -6.91 -22.00 21.77
C TYR A 11 -7.93 -21.28 22.64
N ALA A 12 -9.21 -21.46 22.34
CA ALA A 12 -10.32 -21.04 23.17
C ALA A 12 -10.80 -22.24 24.01
N PHE A 13 -10.79 -22.08 25.33
CA PHE A 13 -11.28 -23.08 26.28
C PHE A 13 -12.65 -22.65 26.80
N PHE A 14 -13.61 -23.56 26.71
CA PHE A 14 -14.94 -23.38 27.28
C PHE A 14 -15.18 -24.49 28.30
N GLU A 15 -15.65 -24.10 29.47
CA GLU A 15 -16.11 -24.99 30.53
C GLU A 15 -17.54 -24.61 30.90
N ASP A 16 -18.41 -25.60 30.93
CA ASP A 16 -19.75 -25.47 31.45
C ASP A 16 -19.71 -25.63 32.97
N GLU A 17 -19.99 -24.57 33.73
CA GLU A 17 -19.85 -24.58 35.19
C GLU A 17 -20.87 -25.50 35.91
N GLU A 18 -21.95 -25.91 35.24
CA GLU A 18 -23.00 -26.75 35.83
C GLU A 18 -22.74 -28.25 35.60
N THR A 19 -22.16 -28.61 34.45
CA THR A 19 -21.89 -29.99 34.04
C THR A 19 -20.41 -30.38 34.09
N GLY A 20 -19.50 -29.40 34.16
CA GLY A 20 -18.05 -29.62 34.06
C GLY A 20 -17.59 -30.06 32.68
N CYS A 21 -18.45 -30.01 31.66
CA CYS A 21 -18.08 -30.35 30.29
C CYS A 21 -17.10 -29.30 29.76
N THR A 22 -16.01 -29.77 29.15
CA THR A 22 -15.02 -28.89 28.53
C THR A 22 -14.99 -29.06 27.02
N GLN A 23 -14.79 -27.96 26.31
CA GLN A 23 -14.51 -27.96 24.88
C GLN A 23 -13.34 -27.02 24.58
N ILE A 24 -12.51 -27.44 23.63
CA ILE A 24 -11.38 -26.66 23.15
C ILE A 24 -11.60 -26.42 21.66
N PHE A 25 -11.47 -25.16 21.25
CA PHE A 25 -11.49 -24.75 19.85
C PHE A 25 -10.16 -24.11 19.52
N ASP A 26 -9.60 -24.46 18.38
CA ASP A 26 -8.45 -23.79 17.78
C ASP A 26 -8.92 -22.73 16.76
N LEU A 27 -8.18 -21.63 16.71
CA LEU A 27 -8.30 -20.59 15.70
C LEU A 27 -6.90 -20.26 15.20
N ASP A 28 -6.67 -20.46 13.91
CA ASP A 28 -5.45 -20.00 13.26
C ASP A 28 -5.58 -18.51 12.93
N LEU A 29 -4.64 -17.72 13.45
CA LEU A 29 -4.50 -16.31 13.16
C LEU A 29 -3.36 -16.12 12.16
N PHE A 30 -3.70 -15.67 10.95
CA PHE A 30 -2.73 -15.26 9.95
C PHE A 30 -2.58 -13.74 9.97
N THR A 31 -1.36 -13.24 10.10
CA THR A 31 -1.05 -11.81 9.97
C THR A 31 -0.07 -11.61 8.82
N ARG A 32 -0.48 -10.91 7.77
CA ARG A 32 0.43 -10.48 6.69
C ARG A 32 0.99 -9.10 7.04
N ASN A 33 2.29 -8.91 6.84
CA ASN A 33 2.86 -7.56 6.91
C ASN A 33 2.38 -6.76 5.71
N THR A 34 1.99 -5.51 5.92
CA THR A 34 1.88 -4.57 4.79
C THR A 34 3.28 -4.33 4.22
N PRO A 35 3.42 -4.15 2.89
CA PRO A 35 4.68 -3.73 2.29
C PRO A 35 5.26 -2.53 3.06
N GLN A 36 6.50 -2.64 3.52
CA GLN A 36 7.18 -1.53 4.18
C GLN A 36 7.81 -0.65 3.10
N THR A 37 7.09 0.38 2.68
CA THR A 37 7.50 1.28 1.62
C THR A 37 8.25 2.49 2.17
N GLU A 38 9.10 3.07 1.35
CA GLU A 38 9.81 4.31 1.68
C GLU A 38 9.30 5.46 0.82
N SER A 39 9.43 6.68 1.33
CA SER A 39 9.10 7.87 0.53
C SER A 39 10.26 8.15 -0.41
N PRO A 40 10.03 8.24 -1.74
CA PRO A 40 11.09 8.49 -2.68
C PRO A 40 11.52 9.95 -2.71
N GLU A 41 12.66 10.24 -3.33
CA GLU A 41 13.04 11.60 -3.67
C GLU A 41 12.05 12.20 -4.71
N PRO A 42 11.74 13.50 -4.63
CA PRO A 42 10.84 14.12 -5.59
C PRO A 42 11.40 14.15 -7.01
N LEU A 43 10.60 13.74 -7.99
CA LEU A 43 10.92 13.96 -9.40
C LEU A 43 10.92 15.46 -9.71
N THR A 44 12.01 15.94 -10.32
CA THR A 44 12.20 17.36 -10.62
C THR A 44 12.60 17.54 -12.09
N LEU A 45 11.85 18.37 -12.81
CA LEU A 45 12.13 18.77 -14.19
C LEU A 45 12.03 20.30 -14.33
N CYS A 46 12.89 20.90 -15.16
CA CYS A 46 12.87 22.33 -15.39
C CYS A 46 11.74 22.74 -16.33
N ASP A 47 11.06 23.85 -16.00
CA ASP A 47 10.04 24.43 -16.85
C ASP A 47 10.60 25.38 -17.93
N ASP A 48 11.34 24.84 -18.91
CA ASP A 48 11.97 25.63 -19.97
C ASP A 48 11.00 26.44 -20.87
N ASN A 49 9.72 26.06 -20.93
CA ASN A 49 8.70 26.67 -21.79
C ASN A 49 7.70 27.55 -21.02
N GLU A 50 7.90 27.74 -19.71
CA GLU A 50 7.06 28.53 -18.81
C GLU A 50 5.55 28.18 -18.88
N THR A 51 5.23 26.88 -19.00
CA THR A 51 3.84 26.40 -19.12
C THR A 51 3.17 26.11 -17.77
N GLY A 52 3.96 25.98 -16.71
CA GLY A 52 3.57 25.60 -15.35
C GLY A 52 3.23 24.13 -15.16
N VAL A 53 3.45 23.30 -16.20
CA VAL A 53 3.09 21.88 -16.23
C VAL A 53 4.15 21.06 -16.94
N ARG A 54 4.45 19.85 -16.48
CA ARG A 54 5.47 18.97 -17.06
C ARG A 54 4.99 17.53 -17.11
N THR A 55 5.49 16.81 -18.11
CA THR A 55 5.30 15.36 -18.20
C THR A 55 6.38 14.66 -17.39
N PHE A 56 5.97 13.77 -16.49
CA PHE A 56 6.81 12.96 -15.64
C PHE A 56 6.53 11.49 -15.88
N ASP A 57 7.58 10.68 -15.81
CA ASP A 57 7.46 9.24 -15.66
C ASP A 57 7.49 8.92 -14.16
N LEU A 58 6.33 8.61 -13.58
CA LEU A 58 6.17 8.31 -12.17
C LEU A 58 6.73 6.93 -11.81
N SER A 59 6.92 6.01 -12.76
CA SER A 59 7.46 4.68 -12.48
C SER A 59 8.92 4.73 -12.02
N LEU A 60 9.63 5.82 -12.31
CA LEU A 60 11.03 6.03 -11.94
C LEU A 60 11.27 6.03 -10.43
N VAL A 61 10.23 6.27 -9.61
CA VAL A 61 10.37 6.23 -8.14
C VAL A 61 10.10 4.84 -7.55
N GLU A 62 9.62 3.87 -8.33
CA GLU A 62 9.20 2.55 -7.81
C GLU A 62 10.35 1.79 -7.16
N ASP A 63 11.55 1.83 -7.74
CA ASP A 63 12.75 1.19 -7.19
C ASP A 63 13.08 1.71 -5.77
N GLU A 64 12.91 3.00 -5.54
CA GLU A 64 13.15 3.62 -4.23
C GLU A 64 12.01 3.34 -3.25
N VAL A 65 10.76 3.43 -3.73
CA VAL A 65 9.56 3.13 -2.94
C VAL A 65 9.58 1.69 -2.42
N LEU A 66 10.05 0.76 -3.24
CA LEU A 66 10.05 -0.69 -2.99
C LEU A 66 11.39 -1.22 -2.46
N GLN A 67 12.37 -0.36 -2.15
CA GLN A 67 13.73 -0.80 -1.79
C GLN A 67 13.81 -1.79 -0.61
N ASN A 68 12.81 -1.77 0.29
CA ASN A 68 12.71 -2.63 1.47
C ASN A 68 11.59 -3.67 1.37
N VAL A 69 10.98 -3.83 0.18
CA VAL A 69 9.86 -4.72 -0.06
C VAL A 69 10.37 -6.00 -0.74
N GLU A 70 10.24 -7.12 -0.03
CA GLU A 70 10.54 -8.44 -0.57
C GLU A 70 9.37 -8.96 -1.41
N ASN A 71 9.64 -9.67 -2.51
CA ASN A 71 8.64 -10.24 -3.42
C ASN A 71 7.69 -9.19 -4.04
N THR A 72 8.23 -8.35 -4.92
CA THR A 72 7.48 -7.29 -5.62
C THR A 72 6.66 -7.78 -6.81
N ASP A 73 6.88 -9.02 -7.28
CA ASP A 73 6.30 -9.56 -8.52
C ASP A 73 4.76 -9.63 -8.53
N GLU A 74 4.14 -9.73 -7.35
CA GLU A 74 2.68 -9.81 -7.20
C GLU A 74 2.04 -8.48 -6.79
N LEU A 75 2.83 -7.43 -6.55
CA LEU A 75 2.31 -6.16 -6.08
C LEU A 75 1.61 -5.38 -7.19
N ILE A 76 0.49 -4.78 -6.84
CA ILE A 76 -0.26 -3.86 -7.68
C ILE A 76 0.08 -2.44 -7.25
N ILE A 77 0.67 -1.66 -8.15
CA ILE A 77 1.07 -0.26 -7.93
C ILE A 77 0.09 0.64 -8.69
N GLU A 78 -0.58 1.53 -7.97
CA GLU A 78 -1.54 2.49 -8.53
C GLU A 78 -1.20 3.91 -8.06
N TYR A 79 -1.45 4.89 -8.92
CA TYR A 79 -1.12 6.30 -8.68
C TYR A 79 -2.38 7.15 -8.64
N TYR A 80 -2.45 8.11 -7.72
CA TYR A 80 -3.62 8.97 -7.53
C TYR A 80 -3.25 10.43 -7.34
N ASN A 81 -4.11 11.32 -7.83
CA ASN A 81 -3.94 12.77 -7.71
C ASN A 81 -4.17 13.32 -6.29
N ASN A 82 -4.75 12.53 -5.38
CA ASN A 82 -4.95 12.92 -3.99
C ASN A 82 -4.99 11.70 -3.04
N LEU A 83 -4.82 11.98 -1.74
CA LEU A 83 -4.79 10.97 -0.70
C LEU A 83 -6.09 10.16 -0.61
N GLN A 84 -7.24 10.84 -0.56
CA GLN A 84 -8.54 10.17 -0.45
C GLN A 84 -8.78 9.18 -1.60
N GLY A 85 -8.38 9.57 -2.81
CA GLY A 85 -8.46 8.71 -3.99
C GLY A 85 -7.62 7.45 -3.85
N ALA A 86 -6.40 7.57 -3.32
CA ALA A 86 -5.54 6.44 -3.03
C ALA A 86 -6.12 5.54 -1.92
N GLU A 87 -6.67 6.11 -0.85
CA GLU A 87 -7.24 5.35 0.27
C GLU A 87 -8.52 4.58 -0.14
N GLU A 88 -9.42 5.23 -0.87
CA GLU A 88 -10.72 4.70 -1.29
C GLU A 88 -10.69 3.99 -2.65
N GLN A 89 -9.55 3.97 -3.34
CA GLN A 89 -9.39 3.48 -4.71
C GLN A 89 -10.37 4.14 -5.69
N ASN A 90 -10.58 5.45 -5.55
CA ASN A 90 -11.56 6.18 -6.35
C ASN A 90 -11.08 6.34 -7.80
N PRO A 91 -11.78 5.75 -8.80
CA PRO A 91 -11.37 5.84 -10.20
C PRO A 91 -11.31 7.28 -10.75
N GLY A 92 -12.05 8.22 -10.15
CA GLY A 92 -12.03 9.62 -10.55
C GLY A 92 -10.71 10.35 -10.24
N ASN A 93 -9.87 9.78 -9.36
CA ASN A 93 -8.56 10.33 -9.01
C ASN A 93 -7.39 9.49 -9.54
N LEU A 94 -7.67 8.33 -10.14
CA LEU A 94 -6.66 7.41 -10.65
C LEU A 94 -5.90 8.02 -11.83
N ILE A 95 -4.58 7.86 -11.81
CA ILE A 95 -3.68 8.23 -12.90
C ILE A 95 -3.52 7.00 -13.80
N ASN A 96 -4.14 7.04 -14.98
CA ASN A 96 -4.18 5.90 -15.90
C ASN A 96 -2.89 5.69 -16.71
N ASN A 97 -2.06 6.73 -16.82
CA ASN A 97 -0.80 6.67 -17.57
C ASN A 97 0.34 7.28 -16.73
N PRO A 98 0.90 6.52 -15.78
CA PRO A 98 1.94 7.01 -14.88
C PRO A 98 3.27 7.32 -15.59
N GLU A 99 3.58 6.67 -16.70
CA GLU A 99 4.81 6.90 -17.48
C GLU A 99 4.79 8.23 -18.26
N GLU A 100 3.60 8.80 -18.51
CA GLU A 100 3.43 10.08 -19.22
C GLU A 100 2.50 11.03 -18.43
N TYR A 101 2.69 11.09 -17.12
CA TYR A 101 1.86 11.91 -16.25
C TYR A 101 2.12 13.41 -16.45
N GLU A 102 1.13 14.17 -16.92
CA GLU A 102 1.20 15.64 -16.99
C GLU A 102 0.79 16.26 -15.65
N SER A 103 1.68 17.04 -15.03
CA SER A 103 1.38 17.76 -13.80
C SER A 103 0.32 18.85 -14.01
N GLN A 104 -0.44 19.16 -12.96
CA GLN A 104 -1.50 20.17 -12.96
C GLN A 104 -1.04 21.52 -12.41
N SER A 105 0.16 21.56 -11.82
CA SER A 105 0.81 22.75 -11.25
C SER A 105 2.33 22.57 -11.14
N ASP A 106 3.04 23.66 -10.92
CA ASP A 106 4.51 23.70 -10.73
C ASP A 106 5.01 22.77 -9.62
N ASN A 107 4.20 22.61 -8.57
CA ASN A 107 4.45 21.67 -7.49
C ASN A 107 3.18 20.85 -7.28
N GLN A 108 3.32 19.53 -7.31
CA GLN A 108 2.20 18.61 -7.18
C GLN A 108 2.61 17.39 -6.36
N ILE A 109 1.70 16.96 -5.49
CA ILE A 109 1.83 15.72 -4.73
C ILE A 109 1.00 14.66 -5.43
N VAL A 110 1.63 13.53 -5.73
CA VAL A 110 0.99 12.30 -6.22
C VAL A 110 1.07 11.25 -5.12
N TYR A 111 0.05 10.43 -5.00
CA TYR A 111 -0.06 9.39 -3.98
C TYR A 111 0.05 8.01 -4.62
N ILE A 112 0.92 7.17 -4.08
CA ILE A 112 1.12 5.79 -4.54
C ILE A 112 0.37 4.86 -3.60
N ARG A 113 -0.45 3.97 -4.16
CA ARG A 113 -1.08 2.86 -3.46
C ARG A 113 -0.41 1.57 -3.91
N ILE A 114 0.07 0.78 -2.94
CA ILE A 114 0.66 -0.54 -3.19
C ILE A 114 -0.23 -1.58 -2.53
N THR A 115 -0.68 -2.56 -3.30
CA THR A 115 -1.58 -3.63 -2.83
C THR A 115 -0.93 -4.99 -3.07
N ASP A 116 -0.89 -5.82 -2.03
CA ASP A 116 -0.55 -7.26 -2.09
C ASP A 116 -1.87 -8.04 -2.27
N PRO A 117 -2.08 -8.77 -3.40
CA PRO A 117 -3.35 -9.40 -3.77
C PRO A 117 -3.79 -10.61 -2.92
#